data_AF-A0A538EWK5-F1
#
_entry.id   AF-A0A538EWK5-F1
#
_cell.length_a   1.000
_cell.length_b   1.000
_cell.length_c   1.000
_cell.angle_alpha   90.00
_cell.angle_beta   90.00
_cell.angle_gamma   90.00
#
_symmetry.space_group_name_H-M   'P 1'
#
loop_
_entity.id
_entity.type
_entity.pdbx_description
1 polymer ?
#
loop_
_entity_poly.entity_id
_entity_poly.type
_entity_poly.pdbx_seq_one_letter_code
_entity_poly.pdbx_strand_id
1 'polypeptide(L)'
;MRPFARLRAPRFSFHRLTDWATKDEPDIADQLHRLDELAVRASSVLTGLRQRICMQLVLASAGHLLSLVDARARHEAPEKTAEALQDEQNRLVHIDEYFESAANGQAQIMYFAGMAVVAGLLGGLSAGLWLAVGQRGLFAALIAGSLGALISVMQRIDDRSFQLEHDVGRKYVLFLGGVRPLLGAAFGLAVYLAFKSQLIALKLPGKAGPAGADPRFYALVVLSFVAGFNERWAQDTLAAATGSGGAKAKPDANDAQPNAEAPARPRPGV
;
A
#
# COMPACT_ATOMS: atom_id res chain seq x y z
N MET A 1 33.63 -22.07 0.04
CA MET A 1 32.45 -21.79 0.89
C MET A 1 31.49 -20.90 0.10
N ARG A 2 30.26 -21.37 -0.18
CA ARG A 2 29.24 -20.63 -0.96
C ARG A 2 28.14 -20.16 0.02
N PRO A 3 28.07 -18.89 0.44
CA PRO A 3 27.25 -18.48 1.59
C PRO A 3 25.83 -18.03 1.22
N PHE A 4 25.25 -18.48 0.10
CA PHE A 4 23.86 -18.15 -0.27
C PHE A 4 23.24 -19.32 -1.04
N ALA A 5 23.10 -20.47 -0.37
CA ALA A 5 22.08 -21.43 -0.77
C ALA A 5 20.73 -20.74 -0.54
N ARG A 6 20.13 -20.24 -1.63
CA ARG A 6 18.78 -19.65 -1.65
C ARG A 6 17.83 -20.64 -0.96
N LEU A 7 17.43 -20.35 0.28
CA LEU A 7 16.24 -20.93 0.88
C LEU A 7 15.08 -20.48 0.00
N ARG A 8 14.77 -21.30 -1.01
CA ARG A 8 13.62 -21.09 -1.87
C ARG A 8 12.43 -21.16 -0.92
N ALA A 9 11.79 -20.01 -0.66
CA ALA A 9 10.65 -19.96 0.23
C ALA A 9 9.63 -21.03 -0.20
N PRO A 10 9.04 -21.78 0.74
CA PRO A 10 8.07 -22.81 0.41
C PRO A 10 6.95 -22.19 -0.43
N ARG A 11 6.67 -22.80 -1.58
CA ARG A 11 5.55 -22.39 -2.44
C ARG A 11 4.33 -23.18 -2.02
N PHE A 12 3.31 -22.49 -1.55
CA PHE A 12 2.01 -23.09 -1.29
C PHE A 12 1.19 -23.06 -2.58
N SER A 13 0.66 -24.21 -2.96
CA SER A 13 -0.25 -24.36 -4.08
C SER A 13 -1.48 -25.10 -3.58
N PHE A 14 -2.66 -24.55 -3.84
CA PHE A 14 -3.92 -25.22 -3.56
C PHE A 14 -4.36 -25.95 -4.83
N HIS A 15 -4.61 -27.25 -4.69
CA HIS A 15 -5.10 -28.09 -5.77
C HIS A 15 -6.36 -28.78 -5.29
N ARG A 16 -7.46 -28.59 -6.01
CA ARG A 16 -8.77 -29.15 -5.69
C ARG A 16 -9.25 -30.03 -6.85
N LEU A 17 -9.82 -31.17 -6.51
CA LEU A 17 -10.48 -32.11 -7.43
C LEU A 17 -11.76 -32.62 -6.75
N THR A 18 -12.76 -31.75 -6.61
CA THR A 18 -14.00 -32.07 -5.88
C THR A 18 -15.25 -31.95 -6.74
N ASP A 19 -15.10 -31.72 -8.05
CA ASP A 19 -16.22 -31.53 -8.98
C ASP A 19 -17.15 -32.74 -9.04
N TRP A 20 -16.61 -33.95 -8.80
CA TRP A 20 -17.40 -35.18 -8.71
C TRP A 20 -18.26 -35.25 -7.44
N ALA A 21 -17.82 -34.61 -6.35
CA ALA A 21 -18.52 -34.59 -5.06
C ALA A 21 -19.56 -33.47 -5.00
N THR A 22 -19.32 -32.35 -5.68
CA THR A 22 -20.21 -31.17 -5.67
C THR A 22 -21.12 -31.06 -6.89
N LYS A 23 -21.21 -32.11 -7.72
CA LYS A 23 -21.97 -32.11 -8.99
C LYS A 23 -23.45 -31.73 -8.83
N ASP A 24 -24.06 -32.06 -7.70
CA ASP A 24 -25.48 -31.86 -7.42
C ASP A 24 -25.71 -30.67 -6.47
N GLU A 25 -24.64 -29.95 -6.08
CA GLU A 25 -24.64 -28.89 -5.06
C GLU A 25 -23.95 -27.61 -5.60
N PRO A 26 -24.61 -26.86 -6.50
CA PRO A 26 -23.99 -25.73 -7.21
C PRO A 26 -23.61 -24.56 -6.28
N ASP A 27 -24.38 -24.34 -5.22
CA ASP A 27 -24.14 -23.31 -4.20
C ASP A 27 -22.83 -23.54 -3.42
N ILE A 28 -22.48 -24.80 -3.17
CA ILE A 28 -21.21 -25.18 -2.54
C ILE A 28 -20.06 -25.16 -3.57
N ALA A 29 -20.33 -25.61 -4.81
CA ALA A 29 -19.35 -25.59 -5.89
C ALA A 29 -18.85 -24.17 -6.20
N ASP A 30 -19.75 -23.19 -6.26
CA ASP A 30 -19.42 -21.78 -6.51
C ASP A 30 -18.51 -21.20 -5.41
N GLN A 31 -18.80 -21.53 -4.14
CA GLN A 31 -17.97 -21.09 -3.01
C GLN A 31 -16.58 -21.72 -3.02
N LEU A 32 -16.47 -23.00 -3.38
CA LEU A 32 -15.19 -23.66 -3.56
C LEU A 32 -14.39 -23.06 -4.73
N HIS A 33 -15.05 -22.65 -5.81
CA HIS A 33 -14.38 -21.97 -6.91
C HIS A 33 -13.82 -20.60 -6.49
N ARG A 34 -14.59 -19.83 -5.70
CA ARG A 34 -14.11 -18.57 -5.12
C ARG A 34 -12.89 -18.76 -4.22
N LEU A 35 -12.86 -19.85 -3.44
CA LEU A 35 -11.69 -20.23 -2.63
C LEU A 35 -10.46 -20.59 -3.49
N ASP A 36 -10.65 -21.26 -4.64
CA ASP A 36 -9.56 -21.54 -5.57
C ASP A 36 -8.96 -20.24 -6.12
N GLU A 37 -9.82 -19.31 -6.55
CA GLU A 37 -9.38 -18.00 -7.04
C GLU A 37 -8.60 -17.26 -5.96
N LEU A 38 -9.11 -17.23 -4.73
CA LEU A 38 -8.46 -16.62 -3.58
C LEU A 38 -7.11 -17.26 -3.28
N ALA A 39 -6.99 -18.60 -3.36
CA ALA A 39 -5.73 -19.30 -3.17
C ALA A 39 -4.69 -18.93 -4.25
N VAL A 40 -5.12 -18.82 -5.51
CA VAL A 40 -4.25 -18.41 -6.62
C VAL A 40 -3.76 -16.97 -6.40
N ARG A 41 -4.65 -16.04 -6.04
CA ARG A 41 -4.31 -14.64 -5.71
C ARG A 41 -3.40 -14.56 -4.49
N ALA A 42 -3.69 -15.29 -3.42
CA ALA A 42 -2.84 -15.37 -2.23
C ALA A 42 -1.45 -15.91 -2.54
N SER A 43 -1.33 -16.93 -3.40
CA SER A 43 -0.04 -17.53 -3.77
C SER A 43 0.85 -16.66 -4.66
N SER A 44 0.22 -15.74 -5.41
CA SER A 44 0.91 -14.82 -6.32
C SER A 44 1.29 -13.50 -5.66
N VAL A 45 0.42 -12.99 -4.78
CA VAL A 45 0.60 -11.69 -4.10
C VAL A 45 1.29 -11.86 -2.74
N LEU A 46 0.82 -12.76 -1.89
CA LEU A 46 1.31 -12.89 -0.51
C LEU A 46 2.60 -13.70 -0.43
N THR A 47 3.43 -13.42 0.58
CA THR A 47 4.63 -14.19 0.88
C THR A 47 4.80 -14.48 2.37
N GLY A 48 5.51 -15.57 2.68
CA GLY A 48 5.90 -15.91 4.05
C GLY A 48 4.72 -16.28 4.95
N LEU A 49 4.65 -15.67 6.14
CA LEU A 49 3.65 -16.01 7.15
C LEU A 49 2.22 -15.62 6.74
N ARG A 50 2.05 -14.45 6.10
CA ARG A 50 0.74 -13.97 5.64
C ARG A 50 0.13 -14.91 4.60
N GLN A 51 0.97 -15.38 3.67
CA GLN A 51 0.57 -16.41 2.70
C GLN A 51 0.16 -17.70 3.42
N ARG A 52 0.97 -18.16 4.37
CA ARG A 52 0.68 -19.41 5.10
C ARG A 52 -0.66 -19.34 5.86
N ILE A 53 -0.93 -18.22 6.54
CA ILE A 53 -2.19 -18.02 7.27
C ILE A 53 -3.37 -17.99 6.29
N CYS A 54 -3.28 -17.21 5.20
CA CYS A 54 -4.33 -17.15 4.19
C CYS A 54 -4.63 -18.53 3.58
N MET A 55 -3.59 -19.29 3.22
CA MET A 55 -3.76 -20.65 2.68
C MET A 55 -4.35 -21.63 3.70
N GLN A 56 -4.05 -21.47 5.00
CA GLN A 56 -4.67 -22.26 6.07
C GLN A 56 -6.15 -21.95 6.23
N LEU A 57 -6.53 -20.67 6.14
CA LEU A 57 -7.94 -20.25 6.18
C LEU A 57 -8.71 -20.80 4.98
N VAL A 58 -8.15 -20.70 3.78
CA VAL A 58 -8.75 -21.28 2.55
C VAL A 58 -8.95 -22.78 2.69
N LEU A 59 -7.94 -23.52 3.17
CA LEU A 59 -8.04 -24.97 3.35
C LEU A 59 -9.09 -25.35 4.41
N ALA A 60 -9.17 -24.60 5.51
CA ALA A 60 -10.16 -24.84 6.56
C ALA A 60 -11.59 -24.62 6.05
N SER A 61 -11.82 -23.53 5.31
CA SER A 61 -13.12 -23.23 4.68
C SER A 61 -13.50 -24.27 3.63
N ALA A 62 -12.56 -24.68 2.76
CA ALA A 62 -12.81 -25.74 1.79
C ALA A 62 -13.18 -27.06 2.46
N GLY A 63 -12.51 -27.42 3.56
CA GLY A 63 -12.85 -28.61 4.36
C GLY A 63 -14.25 -28.53 4.98
N HIS A 64 -14.65 -27.36 5.49
CA HIS A 64 -15.99 -27.17 6.04
C HIS A 64 -17.07 -27.25 4.95
N LEU A 65 -16.87 -26.61 3.81
CA LEU A 65 -17.78 -26.71 2.65
C LEU A 65 -17.97 -28.16 2.19
N LEU A 66 -16.90 -28.94 2.11
CA LEU A 66 -17.00 -30.36 1.77
C LEU A 66 -17.73 -31.18 2.84
N SER A 67 -17.58 -30.83 4.12
CA SER A 67 -18.37 -31.48 5.18
C SER A 67 -19.86 -31.18 5.09
N LEU A 68 -20.26 -30.02 4.53
CA LEU A 68 -21.67 -29.72 4.25
C LEU A 68 -22.23 -30.59 3.13
N VAL A 69 -21.42 -30.90 2.10
CA VAL A 69 -21.78 -31.85 1.05
C VAL A 69 -22.04 -33.23 1.66
N ASP A 70 -21.14 -33.69 2.54
CA ASP A 70 -21.29 -34.97 3.24
C ASP A 70 -22.55 -34.99 4.13
N ALA A 71 -22.87 -33.88 4.80
CA ALA A 71 -24.07 -33.74 5.62
C ALA A 71 -25.37 -33.79 4.78
N ARG A 72 -25.41 -33.10 3.62
CA ARG A 72 -26.54 -33.17 2.67
C ARG A 72 -26.72 -34.58 2.11
N ALA A 73 -25.61 -35.25 1.76
CA ALA A 73 -25.63 -36.63 1.26
C ALA A 73 -26.16 -37.64 2.31
N ARG A 74 -26.03 -37.34 3.61
CA ARG A 74 -26.61 -38.13 4.72
C ARG A 74 -28.05 -37.76 5.05
N HIS A 75 -28.68 -36.86 4.28
CA HIS A 75 -30.02 -36.34 4.55
C HIS A 75 -30.18 -35.74 5.96
N GLU A 76 -29.15 -35.05 6.45
CA GLU A 76 -29.26 -34.28 7.68
C GLU A 76 -30.24 -33.11 7.50
N ALA A 77 -30.72 -32.54 8.62
CA ALA A 77 -31.78 -31.54 8.62
C ALA A 77 -31.43 -30.34 7.71
N PRO A 78 -32.22 -30.07 6.64
CA PRO A 78 -31.84 -29.11 5.59
C PRO A 78 -31.72 -27.68 6.11
N GLU A 79 -32.49 -27.32 7.14
CA GLU A 79 -32.41 -26.01 7.79
C GLU A 79 -31.04 -25.78 8.44
N LYS A 80 -30.49 -26.80 9.13
CA LYS A 80 -29.17 -26.70 9.77
C LYS A 80 -28.04 -26.59 8.75
N THR A 81 -28.16 -27.28 7.63
CA THR A 81 -27.16 -27.22 6.57
C THR A 81 -27.20 -25.89 5.82
N ALA A 82 -28.39 -25.29 5.67
CA ALA A 82 -28.54 -23.95 5.09
C ALA A 82 -27.96 -22.86 6.00
N GLU A 83 -28.22 -22.92 7.31
CA GLU A 83 -27.64 -22.01 8.31
C GLU A 83 -26.10 -22.12 8.31
N ALA A 84 -25.55 -23.34 8.34
CA ALA A 84 -24.11 -23.56 8.31
C ALA A 84 -23.45 -23.07 7.00
N LEU A 85 -24.15 -23.14 5.87
CA LEU A 85 -23.68 -22.59 4.61
C LEU A 85 -23.62 -21.05 4.66
N GLN A 86 -24.62 -20.41 5.26
CA GLN A 86 -24.65 -18.95 5.41
C GLN A 86 -23.53 -18.45 6.34
N ASP A 87 -23.26 -19.18 7.42
CA ASP A 87 -22.12 -18.91 8.30
C ASP A 87 -20.78 -19.04 7.56
N GLU A 88 -20.67 -20.01 6.65
CA GLU A 88 -19.46 -20.17 5.85
C GLU A 88 -19.29 -19.05 4.83
N GLN A 89 -20.36 -18.57 4.20
CA GLN A 89 -20.32 -17.39 3.34
C GLN A 89 -19.82 -16.15 4.10
N ASN A 90 -20.27 -15.94 5.34
CA ASN A 90 -19.79 -14.86 6.19
C ASN A 90 -18.29 -15.02 6.51
N ARG A 91 -17.82 -16.25 6.73
CA ARG A 91 -16.38 -16.51 6.91
C ARG A 91 -15.57 -16.19 5.65
N LEU A 92 -16.07 -16.51 4.46
CA LEU A 92 -15.39 -16.18 3.20
C LEU A 92 -15.13 -14.67 3.08
N VAL A 93 -16.09 -13.83 3.48
CA VAL A 93 -15.91 -12.37 3.53
C VAL A 93 -14.74 -11.99 4.43
N HIS A 94 -14.63 -12.60 5.61
CA HIS A 94 -13.49 -12.35 6.50
C HIS A 94 -12.14 -12.82 5.95
N ILE A 95 -12.11 -13.90 5.15
CA ILE A 95 -10.88 -14.35 4.50
C ILE A 95 -10.47 -13.37 3.40
N ASP A 96 -11.45 -12.83 2.65
CA ASP A 96 -11.21 -11.80 1.64
C ASP A 96 -10.68 -10.51 2.28
N GLU A 97 -11.30 -10.04 3.37
CA GLU A 97 -10.84 -8.87 4.13
C GLU A 97 -9.41 -9.07 4.68
N TYR A 98 -9.12 -10.29 5.18
CA TYR A 98 -7.77 -10.65 5.61
C TYR A 98 -6.77 -10.59 4.45
N PHE A 99 -7.13 -11.17 3.29
CA PHE A 99 -6.29 -11.15 2.09
C PHE A 99 -6.00 -9.71 1.65
N GLU A 100 -7.01 -8.85 1.56
CA GLU A 100 -6.86 -7.45 1.17
C GLU A 100 -5.96 -6.68 2.15
N SER A 101 -6.18 -6.86 3.45
CA SER A 101 -5.37 -6.24 4.50
C SER A 101 -3.92 -6.74 4.46
N ALA A 102 -3.73 -8.04 4.24
CA ALA A 102 -2.43 -8.68 4.14
C ALA A 102 -1.67 -8.23 2.89
N ALA A 103 -2.36 -8.09 1.76
CA ALA A 103 -1.83 -7.64 0.48
C ALA A 103 -1.38 -6.18 0.58
N ASN A 104 -2.22 -5.30 1.15
CA ASN A 104 -1.92 -3.88 1.41
C ASN A 104 -0.62 -3.70 2.18
N GLY A 105 -0.51 -4.37 3.33
CA GLY A 105 0.72 -4.25 4.12
C GLY A 105 1.96 -4.80 3.41
N GLN A 106 1.81 -5.83 2.56
CA GLN A 106 2.95 -6.37 1.82
C GLN A 106 3.38 -5.44 0.66
N ALA A 107 2.42 -4.83 -0.04
CA ALA A 107 2.69 -3.83 -1.06
C ALA A 107 3.43 -2.62 -0.48
N GLN A 108 3.01 -2.14 0.70
CA GLN A 108 3.68 -1.05 1.42
C GLN A 108 5.13 -1.39 1.77
N ILE A 109 5.40 -2.60 2.28
CA ILE A 109 6.77 -3.05 2.60
C ILE A 109 7.63 -3.08 1.33
N MET A 110 7.12 -3.63 0.22
CA MET A 110 7.87 -3.69 -1.05
C MET A 110 8.12 -2.30 -1.65
N TYR A 111 7.14 -1.42 -1.54
CA TYR A 111 7.27 -0.03 -1.96
C TYR A 111 8.36 0.70 -1.17
N PHE A 112 8.35 0.59 0.16
CA PHE A 112 9.37 1.15 1.04
C PHE A 112 10.76 0.53 0.78
N ALA A 113 10.83 -0.78 0.58
CA ALA A 113 12.09 -1.46 0.26
C ALA A 113 12.71 -0.93 -1.04
N GLY A 114 11.90 -0.69 -2.08
CA GLY A 114 12.37 -0.10 -3.35
C GLY A 114 12.93 1.30 -3.16
N MET A 115 12.26 2.09 -2.33
CA MET A 115 12.71 3.42 -1.95
C MET A 115 14.04 3.41 -1.20
N ALA A 116 14.15 2.56 -0.17
CA ALA A 116 15.35 2.44 0.65
C ALA A 116 16.56 1.97 -0.17
N VAL A 117 16.36 1.05 -1.12
CA VAL A 117 17.42 0.60 -2.05
C VAL A 117 17.93 1.76 -2.90
N VAL A 118 17.03 2.52 -3.54
CA VAL A 118 17.46 3.63 -4.41
C VAL A 118 18.08 4.77 -3.59
N ALA A 119 17.50 5.13 -2.46
CA ALA A 119 18.08 6.12 -1.55
C ALA A 119 19.47 5.69 -1.05
N GLY A 120 19.63 4.41 -0.70
CA GLY A 120 20.93 3.85 -0.31
C GLY A 120 21.96 3.87 -1.42
N LEU A 121 21.58 3.52 -2.65
CA LEU A 121 22.47 3.59 -3.82
C LEU A 121 22.89 5.03 -4.14
N LEU A 122 21.94 5.97 -4.12
CA LEU A 122 22.23 7.40 -4.32
C LEU A 122 23.14 7.94 -3.21
N GLY A 123 22.87 7.58 -1.96
CA GLY A 123 23.68 7.97 -0.82
C GLY A 123 25.10 7.43 -0.89
N GLY A 124 25.24 6.13 -1.20
CA GLY A 124 26.53 5.47 -1.37
C GLY A 124 27.34 6.04 -2.53
N LEU A 125 26.71 6.26 -3.69
CA LEU A 125 27.35 6.86 -4.85
C LEU A 125 27.79 8.30 -4.56
N SER A 126 26.93 9.09 -3.94
CA SER A 126 27.23 10.48 -3.57
C SER A 126 28.36 10.56 -2.54
N ALA A 127 28.39 9.66 -1.56
CA ALA A 127 29.48 9.58 -0.59
C ALA A 127 30.81 9.13 -1.24
N GLY A 128 30.77 8.15 -2.14
CA GLY A 128 31.96 7.71 -2.88
C GLY A 128 32.53 8.81 -3.78
N LEU A 129 31.67 9.52 -4.51
CA LEU A 129 32.07 10.67 -5.33
C LEU A 129 32.54 11.85 -4.48
N TRP A 130 31.98 12.04 -3.28
CA TRP A 130 32.47 13.04 -2.34
C TRP A 130 33.92 12.76 -1.93
N LEU A 131 34.26 11.51 -1.61
CA LEU A 131 35.64 11.11 -1.29
C LEU A 131 36.59 11.28 -2.48
N ALA A 132 36.11 11.08 -3.71
CA ALA A 132 36.93 11.17 -4.92
C ALA A 132 37.14 12.61 -5.42
N VAL A 133 36.11 13.46 -5.38
CA VAL A 133 36.07 14.79 -6.05
C VAL A 133 36.04 15.95 -5.05
N GLY A 134 35.73 15.70 -3.77
CA GLY A 134 35.84 16.69 -2.70
C GLY A 134 34.73 17.76 -2.63
N GLN A 135 33.72 17.74 -3.50
CA GLN A 135 32.64 18.74 -3.52
C GLN A 135 31.56 18.51 -2.46
N ARG A 136 31.88 18.84 -1.20
CA ARG A 136 31.02 18.54 -0.03
C ARG A 136 29.58 19.03 -0.17
N GLY A 137 29.37 20.25 -0.66
CA GLY A 137 28.03 20.88 -0.75
C GLY A 137 27.09 20.17 -1.73
N LEU A 138 27.59 19.76 -2.90
CA LEU A 138 26.77 19.11 -3.93
C LEU A 138 26.27 17.75 -3.44
N PHE A 139 27.18 16.92 -2.93
CA PHE A 139 26.83 15.57 -2.48
C PHE A 139 25.99 15.58 -1.20
N ALA A 140 26.24 16.53 -0.29
CA ALA A 140 25.40 16.71 0.89
C ALA A 140 23.96 17.13 0.51
N ALA A 141 23.79 18.00 -0.49
CA ALA A 141 22.47 18.40 -0.99
C ALA A 141 21.72 17.23 -1.65
N LEU A 142 22.40 16.41 -2.46
CA LEU A 142 21.83 15.20 -3.07
C LEU A 142 21.33 14.20 -2.02
N ILE A 143 22.17 13.91 -1.02
CA ILE A 143 21.83 12.99 0.07
C ILE A 143 20.66 13.55 0.89
N ALA A 144 20.72 14.83 1.26
CA ALA A 144 19.70 15.48 2.06
C ALA A 144 18.34 15.52 1.33
N GLY A 145 18.32 15.86 0.05
CA GLY A 145 17.09 15.85 -0.76
C GLY A 145 16.49 14.45 -0.92
N SER A 146 17.33 13.44 -1.15
CA SER A 146 16.87 12.04 -1.19
C SER A 146 16.31 11.57 0.15
N LEU A 147 16.92 11.96 1.28
CA LEU A 147 16.43 11.64 2.62
C LEU A 147 15.11 12.34 2.95
N GLY A 148 14.96 13.61 2.54
CA GLY A 148 13.70 14.36 2.68
C GLY A 148 12.55 13.66 1.98
N ALA A 149 12.76 13.19 0.75
CA ALA A 149 11.77 12.40 0.02
C ALA A 149 11.46 11.05 0.69
N LEU A 150 12.47 10.36 1.25
CA LEU A 150 12.25 9.09 1.97
C LEU A 150 11.38 9.28 3.22
N ILE A 151 11.67 10.31 4.04
CA ILE A 151 10.91 10.59 5.27
C ILE A 151 9.48 11.04 4.95
N SER A 152 9.29 11.87 3.93
CA SER A 152 7.95 12.30 3.44
C SER A 152 7.04 11.11 3.14
N VAL A 153 7.62 10.03 2.62
CA VAL A 153 6.87 8.81 2.28
C VAL A 153 6.61 7.94 3.50
N MET A 154 7.60 7.81 4.38
CA MET A 154 7.45 7.03 5.60
C MET A 154 6.30 7.58 6.46
N GLN A 155 6.16 8.90 6.55
CA GLN A 155 5.01 9.54 7.22
C GLN A 155 3.67 9.16 6.59
N ARG A 156 3.58 9.08 5.26
CA ARG A 156 2.33 8.67 4.60
C ARG A 156 1.94 7.22 4.83
N ILE A 157 2.91 6.30 4.88
CA ILE A 157 2.59 4.88 5.11
C ILE A 157 1.90 4.72 6.48
N ASP A 158 2.23 5.58 7.44
CA ASP A 158 1.60 5.63 8.76
C ASP A 158 0.15 6.16 8.70
N ASP A 159 -0.17 7.06 7.76
CA ASP A 159 -1.51 7.64 7.55
C ASP A 159 -2.53 6.69 6.85
N ARG A 160 -2.18 5.41 6.62
CA ARG A 160 -3.06 4.29 6.18
C ARG A 160 -3.94 4.48 4.92
N SER A 161 -3.77 5.53 4.12
CA SER A 161 -4.69 5.87 3.01
C SER A 161 -4.28 5.37 1.62
N PHE A 162 -3.55 4.25 1.51
CA PHE A 162 -3.07 3.77 0.22
C PHE A 162 -3.59 2.38 -0.12
N GLN A 163 -4.71 2.34 -0.84
CA GLN A 163 -5.12 1.19 -1.64
C GLN A 163 -4.26 1.20 -2.90
N LEU A 164 -3.19 0.42 -2.90
CA LEU A 164 -2.45 0.15 -4.13
C LEU A 164 -3.16 -1.02 -4.82
N GLU A 165 -3.43 -0.93 -6.11
CA GLU A 165 -3.94 -2.08 -6.88
C GLU A 165 -2.98 -3.26 -6.68
N HIS A 166 -3.42 -4.32 -5.99
CA HIS A 166 -2.54 -5.42 -5.56
C HIS A 166 -2.12 -6.35 -6.70
N ASP A 167 -2.67 -6.12 -7.89
CA ASP A 167 -2.43 -6.94 -9.08
C ASP A 167 -1.22 -6.53 -9.91
N VAL A 168 -0.60 -5.39 -9.63
CA VAL A 168 0.65 -5.01 -10.29
C VAL A 168 1.84 -5.71 -9.63
N GLY A 169 2.41 -6.68 -10.35
CA GLY A 169 3.48 -7.54 -9.86
C GLY A 169 4.60 -6.81 -9.13
N ARG A 170 5.12 -7.45 -8.08
CA ARG A 170 6.10 -6.93 -7.09
C ARG A 170 7.22 -6.01 -7.61
N LYS A 171 7.73 -6.26 -8.83
CA LYS A 171 8.80 -5.45 -9.44
C LYS A 171 8.34 -4.03 -9.80
N TYR A 172 7.09 -3.88 -10.21
CA TYR A 172 6.52 -2.59 -10.55
C TYR A 172 6.38 -1.69 -9.31
N VAL A 173 5.84 -2.24 -8.21
CA VAL A 173 5.72 -1.55 -6.92
C VAL A 173 7.09 -1.11 -6.39
N LEU A 174 8.09 -1.98 -6.52
CA LEU A 174 9.47 -1.69 -6.15
C LEU A 174 10.06 -0.53 -6.98
N PHE A 175 9.87 -0.57 -8.30
CA PHE A 175 10.36 0.46 -9.21
C PHE A 175 9.69 1.81 -8.94
N LEU A 176 8.37 1.81 -8.75
CA LEU A 176 7.60 3.01 -8.45
C LEU A 176 8.04 3.66 -7.12
N GLY A 177 8.39 2.85 -6.11
CA GLY A 177 8.99 3.34 -4.86
C GLY A 177 10.36 3.98 -5.06
N GLY A 178 11.15 3.50 -6.02
CA GLY A 178 12.49 4.01 -6.32
C GLY A 178 12.52 5.38 -6.99
N VAL A 179 11.46 5.79 -7.68
CA VAL A 179 11.43 7.08 -8.41
C VAL A 179 11.46 8.28 -7.46
N ARG A 180 10.84 8.17 -6.28
CA ARG A 180 10.73 9.31 -5.33
C ARG A 180 12.08 9.80 -4.79
N PRO A 181 12.99 8.94 -4.30
CA PRO A 181 14.33 9.37 -3.90
C PRO A 181 15.11 10.10 -5.00
N LEU A 182 14.95 9.69 -6.27
CA LEU A 182 15.58 10.35 -7.41
C LEU A 182 15.06 11.78 -7.60
N LEU A 183 13.75 11.99 -7.47
CA LEU A 183 13.15 13.32 -7.53
C LEU A 183 13.62 14.19 -6.35
N GLY A 184 13.64 13.64 -5.13
CA GLY A 184 14.16 14.33 -3.96
C GLY A 184 15.62 14.78 -4.14
N ALA A 185 16.47 13.90 -4.68
CA ALA A 185 17.85 14.24 -5.02
C ALA A 185 17.94 15.35 -6.09
N ALA A 186 17.10 15.30 -7.13
CA ALA A 186 17.05 16.33 -8.17
C ALA A 186 16.65 17.71 -7.60
N PHE A 187 15.69 17.76 -6.67
CA PHE A 187 15.33 19.00 -5.97
C PHE A 187 16.48 19.51 -5.08
N GLY A 188 17.17 18.62 -4.37
CA GLY A 188 18.38 18.98 -3.63
C GLY A 188 19.47 19.57 -4.54
N LEU A 189 19.68 18.98 -5.72
CA LEU A 189 20.60 19.52 -6.72
C LEU A 189 20.18 20.91 -7.22
N ALA A 190 18.89 21.12 -7.47
CA ALA A 190 18.37 22.42 -7.88
C ALA A 190 18.63 23.49 -6.81
N VAL A 191 18.40 23.17 -5.53
CA VAL A 191 18.73 24.07 -4.40
C VAL A 191 20.23 24.37 -4.35
N TYR A 192 21.09 23.37 -4.55
CA TYR A 192 22.54 23.58 -4.61
C TYR A 192 22.95 24.53 -5.75
N LEU A 193 22.41 24.34 -6.95
CA LEU A 193 22.68 25.22 -8.09
C LEU A 193 22.15 26.64 -7.86
N ALA A 194 20.98 26.78 -7.24
CA ALA A 194 20.40 28.08 -6.87
C ALA A 194 21.25 28.83 -5.83
N PHE A 195 21.85 28.10 -4.88
CA PHE A 195 22.82 28.66 -3.93
C PHE A 195 24.13 29.07 -4.63
N LYS A 196 24.67 28.21 -5.50
CA LYS A 196 25.93 28.46 -6.20
C LYS A 196 25.84 29.60 -7.21
N SER A 197 24.67 29.76 -7.85
CA SER A 197 24.37 30.85 -8.78
C SER A 197 24.04 32.18 -8.10
N GLN A 198 24.04 32.24 -6.76
CA GLN A 198 23.66 33.43 -5.98
C GLN A 198 22.21 33.89 -6.20
N LEU A 199 21.34 33.07 -6.81
CA LEU A 199 19.91 33.35 -6.93
C LEU A 199 19.24 33.42 -5.55
N ILE A 200 19.73 32.62 -4.60
CA ILE A 200 19.26 32.62 -3.21
C ILE A 200 20.38 33.18 -2.33
N ALA A 201 20.42 34.50 -2.17
CA ALA A 201 21.34 35.17 -1.26
C ALA A 201 20.78 35.18 0.17
N LEU A 202 20.94 34.09 0.93
CA LEU A 202 20.64 34.13 2.36
C LEU A 202 21.67 35.01 3.07
N LYS A 203 21.22 36.15 3.60
CA LYS A 203 21.97 36.96 4.57
C LYS A 203 21.99 36.22 5.91
N LEU A 204 22.79 35.15 6.00
CA LEU A 204 23.05 34.45 7.25
C LEU A 204 24.01 35.31 8.09
N PRO A 205 23.70 35.60 9.37
CA PRO A 205 24.57 36.37 10.23
C PRO A 205 25.91 35.65 10.37
N GLY A 206 26.96 36.26 9.82
CA GLY A 206 28.31 35.72 9.71
C GLY A 206 29.08 35.74 11.02
N LYS A 207 28.56 35.09 12.07
CA LYS A 207 29.42 34.62 13.17
C LYS A 207 29.63 33.13 12.96
N ALA A 208 30.87 32.77 12.65
CA ALA A 208 31.33 31.39 12.72
C ALA A 208 30.84 30.82 14.05
N GLY A 209 29.98 29.80 13.99
CA GLY A 209 29.63 29.02 15.17
C GLY A 209 30.89 28.45 15.82
N PRO A 210 30.82 28.00 17.08
CA PRO A 210 31.98 27.45 17.76
C PRO A 210 32.62 26.33 16.92
N ALA A 211 33.89 26.52 16.57
CA ALA A 211 34.79 25.59 15.87
C ALA A 211 34.29 24.95 14.55
N GLY A 212 34.64 25.55 13.40
CA GLY A 212 34.71 24.85 12.11
C GLY A 212 33.41 24.59 11.35
N ALA A 213 32.27 25.06 11.87
CA ALA A 213 30.96 24.91 11.26
C ALA A 213 30.67 26.02 10.23
N ASP A 214 30.48 25.68 8.94
CA ASP A 214 30.04 26.61 7.89
C ASP A 214 28.51 26.76 7.90
N PRO A 215 27.93 27.88 8.38
CA PRO A 215 26.47 28.06 8.48
C PRO A 215 25.76 27.95 7.13
N ARG A 216 26.45 28.27 6.02
CA ARG A 216 25.90 28.17 4.66
C ARG A 216 25.75 26.72 4.23
N PHE A 217 26.68 25.87 4.63
CA PHE A 217 26.60 24.43 4.38
C PHE A 217 25.40 23.79 5.11
N TYR A 218 25.18 24.13 6.38
CA TYR A 218 24.01 23.61 7.11
C TYR A 218 22.69 24.14 6.55
N ALA A 219 22.62 25.42 6.18
CA ALA A 219 21.46 25.99 5.53
C ALA A 219 21.14 25.27 4.20
N LEU A 220 22.17 24.98 3.39
CA LEU A 220 22.03 24.22 2.15
C LEU A 220 21.47 22.81 2.40
N VAL A 221 21.98 22.10 3.40
CA VAL A 221 21.51 20.74 3.76
C VAL A 221 20.05 20.76 4.17
N VAL A 222 19.67 21.69 5.06
CA VAL A 222 18.29 21.82 5.54
C VAL A 222 17.34 22.19 4.40
N LEU A 223 17.71 23.17 3.56
CA LEU A 223 16.87 23.57 2.43
C LEU A 223 16.73 22.47 1.38
N SER A 224 17.80 21.72 1.11
CA SER A 224 17.76 20.58 0.18
C SER A 224 16.87 19.46 0.72
N PHE A 225 16.95 19.19 2.03
CA PHE A 225 16.07 18.25 2.70
C PHE A 225 14.60 18.68 2.60
N VAL A 226 14.29 19.93 2.94
CA VAL A 226 12.92 20.47 2.88
C VAL A 226 12.41 20.49 1.43
N ALA A 227 13.26 20.83 0.45
CA ALA A 227 12.87 20.78 -0.95
C ALA A 227 12.55 19.36 -1.42
N GLY A 228 13.36 18.36 -1.04
CA GLY A 228 13.07 16.96 -1.31
C GLY A 228 11.83 16.43 -0.57
N PHE A 229 11.53 16.99 0.60
CA PHE A 229 10.33 16.69 1.38
C PHE A 229 9.05 17.30 0.76
N ASN A 230 9.15 18.51 0.17
CA ASN A 230 8.00 19.31 -0.29
C ASN A 230 7.41 18.88 -1.65
N GLU A 231 8.07 18.00 -2.42
CA GLU A 231 7.53 17.48 -3.69
C GLU A 231 6.07 17.01 -3.56
N ARG A 232 5.77 16.34 -2.44
CA ARG A 232 4.48 15.74 -2.18
C ARG A 232 3.51 16.66 -1.43
N TRP A 233 3.98 17.41 -0.43
CA TRP A 233 3.11 18.36 0.28
C TRP A 233 2.59 19.44 -0.67
N ALA A 234 3.43 19.90 -1.62
CA ALA A 234 3.00 20.79 -2.68
C ALA A 234 2.01 20.11 -3.64
N GLN A 235 2.24 18.87 -4.07
CA GLN A 235 1.33 18.14 -4.96
C GLN A 235 -0.01 17.76 -4.31
N ASP A 236 -0.01 17.26 -3.07
CA ASP A 236 -1.22 16.87 -2.35
C ASP A 236 -2.03 18.12 -1.96
N THR A 237 -1.37 19.25 -1.64
CA THR A 237 -2.04 20.55 -1.43
C THR A 237 -2.56 21.14 -2.75
N LEU A 238 -1.83 21.01 -3.86
CA LEU A 238 -2.32 21.40 -5.20
C LEU A 238 -3.48 20.51 -5.65
N ALA A 239 -3.43 19.20 -5.43
CA ALA A 239 -4.48 18.25 -5.80
C ALA A 239 -5.74 18.46 -4.96
N ALA A 240 -5.59 18.78 -3.67
CA ALA A 240 -6.68 19.20 -2.80
C ALA A 240 -7.25 20.57 -3.21
N ALA A 241 -6.41 21.50 -3.66
CA ALA A 241 -6.82 22.82 -4.13
C ALA A 241 -7.42 22.82 -5.55
N THR A 242 -7.07 21.84 -6.40
CA THR A 242 -7.57 21.71 -7.79
C THR A 242 -8.73 20.74 -7.93
N GLY A 243 -9.21 20.13 -6.84
CA GLY A 243 -10.42 19.31 -6.84
C GLY A 243 -10.34 18.03 -7.70
N SER A 244 -9.16 17.67 -8.21
CA SER A 244 -8.97 16.47 -9.04
C SER A 244 -8.94 15.16 -8.24
N GLY A 245 -9.21 15.23 -6.92
CA GLY A 245 -9.26 14.09 -6.00
C GLY A 245 -10.67 13.56 -5.69
N GLY A 246 -11.72 14.01 -6.38
CA GLY A 246 -13.06 13.47 -6.12
C GLY A 246 -14.09 13.82 -7.18
N ALA A 247 -14.28 12.95 -8.18
CA ALA A 247 -15.53 12.85 -8.93
C ALA A 247 -15.60 11.56 -9.77
N LYS A 248 -16.25 10.53 -9.23
CA LYS A 248 -17.20 9.56 -9.85
C LYS A 248 -17.25 8.31 -8.95
N ALA A 249 -18.38 7.81 -8.48
CA ALA A 249 -19.75 7.94 -8.95
C ALA A 249 -20.76 7.92 -7.78
N LYS A 250 -21.67 8.90 -7.80
CA LYS A 250 -23.05 8.70 -7.35
C LYS A 250 -23.88 8.47 -8.61
N PRO A 251 -24.66 7.39 -8.74
CA PRO A 251 -25.75 7.34 -9.69
C PRO A 251 -27.00 7.91 -9.00
N ASP A 252 -27.44 9.08 -9.46
CA ASP A 252 -28.81 9.56 -9.27
C ASP A 252 -29.65 9.08 -10.47
N ALA A 253 -30.84 8.54 -10.21
CA ALA A 253 -31.95 8.40 -11.15
C ALA A 253 -33.22 8.31 -10.28
N ASN A 254 -33.85 9.42 -9.89
CA ASN A 254 -34.80 10.27 -10.63
C ASN A 254 -36.14 9.60 -10.99
N ASP A 255 -37.18 10.33 -10.58
CA ASP A 255 -38.55 10.42 -11.11
C ASP A 255 -39.67 9.46 -10.64
N ALA A 256 -40.51 10.03 -9.77
CA ALA A 256 -41.94 10.34 -9.99
C ALA A 256 -42.93 9.15 -10.04
N GLN A 257 -44.11 9.10 -9.41
CA GLN A 257 -44.99 9.94 -8.56
C GLN A 257 -46.29 9.06 -8.36
N PRO A 258 -47.49 9.48 -7.87
CA PRO A 258 -47.93 10.62 -7.03
C PRO A 258 -49.03 10.28 -5.96
N ASN A 259 -49.41 11.28 -5.14
CA ASN A 259 -50.74 11.51 -4.48
C ASN A 259 -51.22 10.52 -3.38
N ALA A 260 -52.00 10.85 -2.35
CA ALA A 260 -52.72 12.00 -1.77
C ALA A 260 -52.90 11.66 -0.26
N GLU A 261 -52.98 12.56 0.72
CA GLU A 261 -54.17 13.33 1.15
C GLU A 261 -53.81 13.85 2.59
N ALA A 262 -54.36 14.99 2.99
CA ALA A 262 -53.94 15.83 4.12
C ALA A 262 -54.64 15.50 5.48
N PRO A 263 -54.86 16.43 6.45
CA PRO A 263 -53.93 16.77 7.54
C PRO A 263 -54.53 16.79 8.98
N ALA A 264 -53.63 16.89 9.98
CA ALA A 264 -53.70 17.62 11.27
C ALA A 264 -54.81 17.36 12.33
N ARG A 265 -54.38 17.17 13.61
CA ARG A 265 -54.52 18.15 14.71
C ARG A 265 -53.91 17.71 16.06
N PRO A 266 -53.64 18.64 17.01
CA PRO A 266 -52.78 18.45 18.18
C PRO A 266 -53.51 17.98 19.45
N ARG A 267 -52.70 17.61 20.45
CA ARG A 267 -53.07 17.16 21.82
C ARG A 267 -53.93 18.16 22.59
N PRO A 268 -54.70 17.66 23.58
CA PRO A 268 -54.77 18.29 24.89
C PRO A 268 -54.36 17.30 26.01
N GLY A 269 -53.76 17.84 27.08
CA GLY A 269 -53.14 17.06 28.15
C GLY A 269 -54.03 16.78 29.36
N VAL A 270 -53.49 15.92 30.24
CA VAL A 270 -53.44 15.99 31.71
C VAL A 270 -52.12 15.36 32.13
#